data_AF-A0A9D2BYJ3-F1
#
_entry.id   AF-A0A9D2BYJ3-F1
#
_cell.length_a   1.000
_cell.length_b   1.000
_cell.length_c   1.000
_cell.angle_alpha   90.00
_cell.angle_beta   90.00
_cell.angle_gamma   90.00
#
_symmetry.space_group_name_H-M   'P 1'
#
loop_
_entity.id
_entity.type
_entity.pdbx_description
1 polymer ?
#
loop_
_entity_poly.entity_id
_entity_poly.type
_entity_poly.pdbx_seq_one_letter_code
_entity_poly.pdbx_strand_id
1 'polypeptide(L)' 'MGTLAELAGLYIESAARLKVGIAALEARMEELDEPRRRALERDIALLRQMLRETREVGEVVGHYYDRSYWRGGKYTC' A
#
# COMPACT_ATOMS: atom_id res chain seq x y z
N MET A 1 8.96 -14.61 -17.22
CA MET A 1 7.54 -14.19 -17.29
C MET A 1 6.93 -14.56 -15.95
N GLY A 2 6.68 -13.58 -15.07
CA GLY A 2 6.03 -13.84 -13.77
C GLY A 2 4.52 -13.97 -13.94
N THR A 3 3.89 -14.78 -13.11
CA THR A 3 2.43 -14.95 -13.05
C THR A 3 1.79 -13.79 -12.29
N LEU A 4 0.49 -13.55 -12.51
CA LEU A 4 -0.26 -12.55 -11.74
C LEU A 4 -0.25 -12.87 -10.24
N ALA A 5 -0.32 -14.14 -9.85
CA ALA A 5 -0.23 -14.55 -8.45
C ALA A 5 1.11 -14.16 -7.79
N GLU A 6 2.23 -14.34 -8.50
CA GLU A 6 3.55 -13.92 -8.02
C GLU A 6 3.65 -12.40 -7.89
N LEU A 7 3.10 -11.65 -8.86
CA LEU A 7 3.03 -10.19 -8.79
C LEU A 7 2.19 -9.71 -7.61
N ALA A 8 1.02 -10.32 -7.36
CA ALA A 8 0.18 -10.02 -6.21
C ALA A 8 0.95 -10.22 -4.88
N GLY A 9 1.70 -11.31 -4.77
CA GLY A 9 2.58 -11.57 -3.62
C GLY A 9 3.61 -10.46 -3.40
N LEU A 10 4.27 -9.99 -4.47
CA LEU A 10 5.25 -8.90 -4.41
C LEU A 10 4.63 -7.56 -3.99
N TYR A 11 3.41 -7.24 -4.45
CA TYR A 11 2.68 -6.05 -4.02
C TYR A 11 2.28 -6.12 -2.55
N ILE A 12 1.80 -7.28 -2.08
CA ILE A 12 1.45 -7.49 -0.66
C ILE A 12 2.70 -7.36 0.23
N GLU A 13 3.83 -7.93 -0.18
CA GLU A 13 5.11 -7.81 0.54
C GLU A 13 5.59 -6.36 0.57
N SER A 14 5.49 -5.65 -0.56
CA SER A 14 5.84 -4.22 -0.65
C SER A 14 4.94 -3.36 0.25
N ALA A 15 3.64 -3.66 0.31
CA ALA A 15 2.71 -3.02 1.23
C ALA A 15 3.08 -3.28 2.70
N ALA A 16 3.50 -4.50 3.05
CA ALA A 16 3.98 -4.82 4.39
C ALA A 16 5.23 -3.99 4.76
N ARG A 17 6.19 -3.86 3.83
CA ARG A 17 7.38 -3.00 4.01
C ARG A 17 7.02 -1.54 4.21
N LEU A 18 6.11 -1.00 3.39
CA LEU A 18 5.63 0.38 3.52
C LEU A 18 4.99 0.62 4.89
N LYS A 19 4.16 -0.33 5.37
CA LYS A 19 3.52 -0.23 6.69
C LYS A 19 4.55 -0.16 7.82
N VAL A 20 5.57 -1.02 7.79
CA VAL A 20 6.65 -1.01 8.79
C VAL A 20 7.45 0.30 8.71
N GLY A 21 7.78 0.75 7.51
CA GLY A 21 8.50 2.01 7.29
C GLY A 21 7.74 3.22 7.82
N ILE A 22 6.44 3.31 7.56
CA ILE A 22 5.58 4.39 8.09
C ILE A 22 5.60 4.40 9.61
N ALA A 23 5.43 3.26 10.27
CA ALA A 23 5.45 3.18 11.74
C ALA A 23 6.80 3.62 12.32
N ALA A 24 7.91 3.27 11.67
CA ALA A 24 9.24 3.71 12.08
C ALA A 24 9.44 5.23 11.92
N LEU A 25 8.89 5.83 10.85
CA LEU A 25 8.94 7.28 10.63
C LEU A 25 8.07 8.03 11.64
N GLU A 26 6.88 7.52 11.93
CA GLU A 26 5.98 8.07 12.96
C GLU A 26 6.65 8.09 14.33
N ALA A 27 7.34 7.01 14.72
CA ALA A 27 8.08 6.97 15.98
C ALA A 27 9.22 8.02 16.04
N ARG A 28 9.92 8.24 14.93
CA ARG A 28 10.99 9.26 14.84
C ARG A 28 10.46 10.70 14.83
N MET A 29 9.19 10.89 14.48
CA MET A 29 8.57 12.21 14.34
C MET A 29 8.44 12.95 15.68
N GLU A 30 8.35 12.20 16.79
CA GLU A 30 8.25 12.76 18.14
C GLU A 30 9.52 13.54 18.55
N GLU A 31 10.68 13.15 18.01
CA GLU A 31 11.99 13.74 18.33
C GLU A 31 12.36 14.93 17.43
N LEU A 32 11.54 15.27 16.43
CA LEU A 32 11.87 16.29 15.43
C LEU A 32 11.34 17.68 15.77
N ASP A 33 12.09 18.69 15.36
CA ASP A 33 11.67 20.09 15.36
C ASP A 33 10.46 20.31 14.44
N GLU A 34 9.60 21.28 14.77
CA GLU A 34 8.37 21.60 14.04
C GLU A 34 8.49 21.71 12.49
N PRO A 35 9.50 22.36 11.89
CA PRO A 35 9.63 22.38 10.43
C PRO A 35 9.98 21.01 9.83
N ARG A 36 10.77 20.19 10.54
CA ARG A 36 11.14 18.83 10.12
C ARG A 36 9.98 17.86 10.30
N ARG A 37 9.23 18.02 11.39
CA ARG A 37 7.98 17.30 11.66
C ARG A 37 6.97 17.51 10.53
N ARG A 38 6.68 18.77 10.15
CA ARG A 38 5.75 19.08 9.05
C ARG A 38 6.21 18.61 7.67
N ALA A 39 7.52 18.49 7.44
CA ALA A 39 8.03 17.85 6.23
C ALA A 39 7.76 16.33 6.26
N LEU A 40 8.10 15.70 7.39
CA LEU A 40 7.91 14.26 7.57
C LEU A 40 6.44 13.84 7.55
N GLU A 41 5.52 14.64 8.07
CA GLU A 41 4.08 14.40 8.00
C GLU A 41 3.56 14.32 6.56
N ARG A 42 4.06 15.20 5.68
CA ARG A 42 3.71 15.18 4.24
C ARG A 42 4.24 13.93 3.57
N ASP A 43 5.47 13.53 3.90
CA ASP A 43 6.07 12.31 3.37
C ASP A 43 5.30 11.07 3.85
N ILE A 44 4.92 11.02 5.14
CA ILE A 44 4.08 9.95 5.70
C ILE A 44 2.71 9.91 5.02
N ALA A 45 2.10 11.06 4.73
CA ALA A 45 0.82 11.11 4.02
C ALA A 45 0.91 10.49 2.62
N LEU A 46 1.99 10.78 1.89
CA LEU A 46 2.27 10.17 0.59
C LEU A 46 2.52 8.66 0.71
N LEU A 47 3.33 8.23 1.67
CA LEU A 47 3.59 6.80 1.90
C LEU A 47 2.30 6.03 2.27
N ARG A 48 1.41 6.65 3.05
CA ARG A 48 0.09 6.07 3.37
C ARG A 48 -0.79 5.95 2.13
N GLN A 49 -0.71 6.89 1.19
CA GLN A 49 -1.38 6.76 -0.10
C GLN A 49 -0.81 5.61 -0.92
N MET A 50 0.51 5.55 -1.07
CA MET A 50 1.17 4.46 -1.79
C MET A 50 0.84 3.09 -1.17
N LEU A 51 0.75 3.00 0.16
CA LEU A 51 0.34 1.78 0.85
C LEU A 51 -1.07 1.33 0.43
N ARG A 52 -2.03 2.26 0.33
CA ARG A 52 -3.40 1.94 -0.10
C ARG A 52 -3.40 1.41 -1.53
N GLU A 53 -2.77 2.15 -2.45
CA GLU A 53 -2.71 1.80 -3.87
C GLU A 53 -2.01 0.45 -4.09
N THR A 54 -0.89 0.20 -3.38
CA THR A 54 -0.14 -1.05 -3.47
C THR A 54 -0.98 -2.25 -3.00
N ARG A 55 -1.78 -2.08 -1.93
CA ARG A 55 -2.68 -3.14 -1.44
C ARG A 55 -3.82 -3.41 -2.42
N GLU A 56 -4.42 -2.35 -2.96
CA GLU A 56 -5.51 -2.47 -3.93
C GLU A 56 -5.04 -3.20 -5.19
N VAL A 57 -3.85 -2.85 -5.72
CA VAL A 57 -3.25 -3.58 -6.86
C VAL A 57 -2.98 -5.04 -6.50
N GLY A 58 -2.42 -5.32 -5.34
CA GLY A 58 -2.16 -6.69 -4.88
C GLY A 58 -3.44 -7.53 -4.80
N GLU A 59 -4.53 -6.97 -4.27
CA GLU A 59 -5.83 -7.64 -4.17
C GLU A 59 -6.45 -7.88 -5.56
N VAL A 60 -6.50 -6.86 -6.42
CA VAL A 60 -7.05 -6.97 -7.77
C VAL A 60 -6.30 -8.01 -8.60
N VAL A 61 -4.96 -7.98 -8.55
CA VAL A 61 -4.12 -8.91 -9.29
C VAL A 61 -4.24 -10.33 -8.72
N GLY A 62 -4.31 -10.47 -7.39
CA GLY A 62 -4.50 -11.77 -6.71
C GLY A 62 -5.84 -12.43 -7.05
N HIS A 63 -6.90 -11.63 -7.23
CA HIS A 63 -8.24 -12.10 -7.59
C HIS A 63 -8.55 -11.99 -9.09
N TYR A 64 -7.54 -11.77 -9.94
CA TYR A 64 -7.77 -11.53 -11.38
C TYR A 64 -8.56 -12.65 -12.07
N TYR A 65 -8.26 -13.91 -11.72
CA TYR A 65 -8.97 -15.08 -12.26
C TYR A 65 -10.14 -15.57 -11.39
N ASP A 66 -10.34 -14.97 -10.21
CA ASP A 66 -11.43 -15.33 -9.30
C ASP A 66 -12.73 -14.62 -9.69
N ARG A 67 -13.54 -15.25 -10.54
CA ARG A 67 -14.84 -14.71 -10.98
C ARG A 67 -15.88 -14.60 -9.86
N SER A 68 -15.72 -15.33 -8.75
CA SER A 68 -16.59 -15.22 -7.58
C SER A 68 -16.36 -13.89 -6.85
N TYR A 69 -15.10 -13.45 -6.78
CA TYR A 69 -14.73 -12.16 -6.18
C TYR A 69 -15.45 -10.99 -6.85
N TRP A 70 -15.60 -11.03 -8.19
CA TRP A 70 -16.22 -9.97 -8.96
C TRP A 70 -17.77 -10.01 -9.00
N ARG A 71 -18.41 -11.07 -8.50
CA ARG A 71 -19.89 -11.20 -8.50
C ARG A 71 -20.60 -10.22 -7.55
N GLY A 72 -19.86 -9.61 -6.61
CA GLY A 72 -20.40 -8.66 -5.61
C GLY A 72 -20.50 -7.20 -6.06
N GLY A 73 -20.10 -6.87 -7.29
CA GLY A 73 -20.26 -5.53 -7.86
C GLY A 73 -19.09 -4.59 -7.59
N LYS A 74 -18.44 -4.18 -8.68
CA LYS A 74 -17.89 -2.83 -8.97
C LYS A 74 -17.02 -2.89 -10.24
N TYR A 75 -17.62 -3.32 -11.34
CA TYR A 75 -17.18 -2.98 -12.70
C TYR A 75 -18.42 -3.00 -13.58
N THR A 76 -19.24 -1.95 -13.49
CA THR A 76 -20.00 -1.52 -14.67
C THR A 76 -18.98 -0.89 -15.61
N CYS A 77 -18.71 -1.59 -16.71
CA CYS A 77 -18.10 -1.03 -17.91
C CYS A 77 -18.87 0.20 -18.42
#